data_AF-A0A1M3HG37-F1
#
_entry.id   AF-A0A1M3HG37-F1
#
_cell.length_a   1.000
_cell.length_b   1.000
_cell.length_c   1.000
_cell.angle_alpha   90.00
_cell.angle_beta   90.00
_cell.angle_gamma   90.00
#
_symmetry.space_group_name_H-M   'P 1'
#
loop_
_entity.id
_entity.type
_entity.pdbx_description
1 polymer ?
#
loop_
_entity_poly.entity_id
_entity_poly.type
_entity_poly.pdbx_seq_one_letter_code
_entity_poly.pdbx_strand_id
1 'polypeptide(L)'
;MNNEYKRPIDRLPDDPFTAMEESWELMPPSFVMPEIVYWSLMAMSHQSSLYAELKYRTRFIAFFADLLLFLEATYVYARKMESEESPGYLIQYLSKDHKDDPIKAIKRFCNNYPHSYVTVELWFFYQGVQFYEGPLTGEYETSEVHLHLLTLVESFYQILEAK
;
A
#
# COMPACT_ATOMS: atom_id res chain seq x y z
N MET A 1 -18.07 -8.22 -28.17
CA MET A 1 -16.92 -8.54 -27.30
C MET A 1 -17.19 -7.86 -25.96
N ASN A 2 -17.53 -8.63 -24.92
CA ASN A 2 -17.59 -8.11 -23.56
C ASN A 2 -16.15 -7.82 -23.14
N ASN A 3 -15.74 -6.56 -23.21
CA ASN A 3 -14.55 -6.12 -22.49
C ASN A 3 -15.01 -5.94 -21.04
N GLU A 4 -15.09 -7.04 -20.30
CA GLU A 4 -15.25 -6.95 -18.85
C GLU A 4 -14.02 -6.22 -18.32
N TYR A 5 -14.23 -5.01 -17.82
CA TYR A 5 -13.19 -4.21 -17.19
C TYR A 5 -12.61 -5.02 -16.03
N LYS A 6 -11.37 -5.51 -16.19
CA LYS A 6 -10.66 -6.21 -15.12
C LYS A 6 -9.99 -5.18 -14.23
N ARG A 7 -10.17 -5.30 -12.92
CA ARG A 7 -9.42 -4.50 -11.96
C ARG A 7 -8.00 -5.05 -11.87
N PRO A 8 -7.01 -4.24 -11.43
CA PRO A 8 -5.63 -4.70 -11.32
C PRO A 8 -5.47 -5.97 -10.47
N ILE A 9 -6.23 -6.10 -9.37
CA ILE A 9 -6.23 -7.30 -8.52
C ILE A 9 -6.69 -8.57 -9.25
N ASP A 10 -7.54 -8.44 -10.28
CA ASP A 10 -8.07 -9.57 -11.06
C ASP A 10 -7.01 -10.12 -12.05
N ARG A 11 -5.82 -9.50 -12.14
CA ARG A 11 -4.64 -9.99 -12.86
C ARG A 11 -3.83 -11.00 -12.06
N LEU A 12 -4.01 -11.05 -10.74
CA LEU A 12 -3.24 -11.90 -9.84
C LEU A 12 -3.86 -13.31 -9.73
N PRO A 13 -3.04 -14.38 -9.61
CA PRO A 13 -1.58 -14.36 -9.50
C PRO A 13 -0.83 -14.41 -10.85
N ASP A 14 -1.55 -14.38 -11.97
CA ASP A 14 -1.00 -14.73 -13.29
C ASP A 14 -0.04 -13.66 -13.83
N ASP A 15 -0.32 -12.37 -13.57
CA ASP A 15 0.49 -11.25 -14.09
C ASP A 15 0.70 -10.14 -13.02
N PRO A 16 1.60 -10.38 -12.05
CA PRO A 16 1.79 -9.45 -10.93
C PRO A 16 2.47 -8.14 -11.31
N PHE A 17 3.21 -8.09 -12.43
CA PHE A 17 3.85 -6.87 -12.92
C PHE A 17 2.80 -5.93 -13.49
N THR A 18 1.95 -6.41 -14.41
CA THR A 18 0.86 -5.60 -14.96
C THR A 18 -0.15 -5.21 -13.88
N ALA A 19 -0.46 -6.09 -12.91
CA ALA A 19 -1.31 -5.76 -11.77
C ALA A 19 -0.79 -4.54 -10.99
N MET A 20 0.52 -4.49 -10.74
CA MET A 20 1.16 -3.39 -10.02
C MET A 20 1.16 -2.09 -10.84
N GLU A 21 1.50 -2.16 -12.12
CA GLU A 21 1.53 -1.00 -13.03
C GLU A 21 0.14 -0.37 -13.14
N GLU A 22 -0.87 -1.16 -13.52
CA GLU A 22 -2.27 -0.70 -13.63
C GLU A 22 -2.79 -0.12 -12.30
N SER A 23 -2.35 -0.66 -11.16
CA SER A 23 -2.74 -0.16 -9.84
C SER A 23 -2.22 1.26 -9.57
N TRP A 24 -0.98 1.57 -9.97
CA TRP A 24 -0.40 2.92 -9.84
C TRP A 24 -0.92 3.91 -10.89
N GLU A 25 -1.34 3.44 -12.07
CA GLU A 25 -2.03 4.26 -13.06
C GLU A 25 -3.41 4.72 -12.56
N LEU A 26 -4.17 3.81 -11.94
CA LEU A 26 -5.50 4.12 -11.41
C LEU A 26 -5.43 4.98 -10.15
N MET A 27 -4.49 4.69 -9.26
CA MET A 27 -4.35 5.37 -7.97
C MET A 27 -2.94 5.96 -7.82
N PRO A 28 -2.75 7.22 -8.25
CA PRO A 28 -1.43 7.84 -8.23
C PRO A 28 -0.97 8.10 -6.78
N PRO A 29 0.35 8.14 -6.53
CA PRO A 29 0.91 8.36 -5.20
C PRO A 29 0.52 9.72 -4.59
N SER A 30 0.21 10.73 -5.41
CA SER A 30 -0.30 12.02 -4.95
C SER A 30 -1.66 11.92 -4.25
N PHE A 31 -2.43 10.88 -4.56
CA PHE A 31 -3.70 10.56 -3.91
C PHE A 31 -3.49 9.58 -2.76
N VAL A 32 -2.84 8.44 -3.03
CA VAL A 32 -2.71 7.34 -2.05
C VAL A 32 -1.92 7.76 -0.81
N MET A 33 -0.80 8.47 -0.98
CA MET A 33 0.12 8.74 0.14
C MET A 33 -0.47 9.69 1.19
N PRO A 34 -1.13 10.81 0.85
CA PRO A 34 -1.88 11.60 1.83
C PRO A 34 -3.04 10.82 2.45
N GLU A 35 -3.76 10.03 1.65
CA GLU A 35 -4.96 9.31 2.08
C GLU A 35 -4.63 8.27 3.15
N ILE A 36 -3.60 7.44 2.95
CA ILE A 36 -3.18 6.45 3.95
C ILE A 36 -2.65 7.10 5.24
N VAL A 37 -2.02 8.28 5.17
CA VAL A 37 -1.62 9.04 6.36
C VAL A 37 -2.86 9.50 7.12
N TYR A 38 -3.85 10.02 6.41
CA TYR A 38 -5.12 10.43 7.02
C TYR A 38 -5.85 9.24 7.66
N TRP A 39 -5.90 8.10 6.96
CA TRP A 39 -6.46 6.85 7.48
C TRP A 39 -5.76 6.39 8.74
N SER A 40 -4.43 6.51 8.83
CA SER A 40 -3.68 6.13 10.03
C SER A 40 -4.18 6.91 11.25
N LEU A 41 -4.48 8.20 11.08
CA LEU A 41 -5.03 9.05 12.14
C LEU A 41 -6.44 8.60 12.54
N MET A 42 -7.30 8.28 11.57
CA MET A 42 -8.65 7.78 11.81
C MET A 42 -8.61 6.45 12.56
N ALA A 43 -7.90 5.46 12.03
CA ALA A 43 -7.82 4.12 12.59
C ALA A 43 -7.27 4.12 14.03
N MET A 44 -6.23 4.92 14.30
CA MET A 44 -5.66 5.04 15.66
C MET A 44 -6.52 5.86 16.62
N SER A 45 -7.36 6.76 16.11
CA SER A 45 -8.29 7.57 16.92
C SER A 45 -9.63 6.86 17.16
N HIS A 46 -9.92 5.82 16.39
CA HIS A 46 -11.13 5.04 16.53
C HIS A 46 -11.09 4.21 17.83
N GLN A 47 -11.95 4.55 18.79
CA GLN A 47 -12.00 3.90 20.12
C GLN A 47 -12.40 2.42 20.09
N SER A 48 -13.10 1.96 19.04
CA SER A 48 -13.52 0.57 18.88
C SER A 48 -12.65 -0.21 17.88
N SER A 49 -11.61 0.41 17.31
CA SER A 49 -10.67 -0.32 16.45
C SER A 49 -9.72 -1.16 17.29
N LEU A 50 -9.04 -2.10 16.63
CA LEU A 50 -7.95 -2.88 17.23
C LEU A 50 -6.87 -1.98 17.87
N TYR A 51 -6.69 -0.77 17.33
CA TYR A 51 -5.66 0.18 17.74
C TYR A 51 -6.05 1.02 18.97
N ALA A 52 -7.22 0.78 19.56
CA ALA A 52 -7.58 1.31 20.87
C ALA A 52 -6.62 0.80 21.96
N GLU A 53 -6.16 -0.45 21.83
CA GLU A 53 -5.17 -1.03 22.74
C GLU A 53 -3.75 -0.60 22.38
N LEU A 54 -3.00 -0.12 23.39
CA LEU A 54 -1.65 0.42 23.23
C LEU A 54 -0.69 -0.56 22.52
N LYS A 55 -0.76 -1.85 22.85
CA LYS A 55 0.11 -2.88 22.26
C LYS A 55 -0.07 -2.98 20.75
N TYR A 56 -1.32 -3.01 20.27
CA TYR A 56 -1.60 -3.09 18.84
C TYR A 56 -1.28 -1.76 18.15
N ARG A 57 -1.57 -0.62 18.79
CA ARG A 57 -1.21 0.70 18.28
C ARG A 57 0.29 0.86 18.03
N THR A 58 1.15 0.47 18.97
CA THR A 58 2.61 0.60 18.80
C THR A 58 3.13 -0.29 17.67
N ARG A 59 2.58 -1.51 17.52
CA ARG A 59 2.95 -2.40 16.40
C ARG A 59 2.49 -1.83 15.07
N PHE A 60 1.28 -1.30 15.01
CA PHE A 60 0.74 -0.65 13.82
C PHE A 60 1.58 0.56 13.42
N ILE A 61 2.02 1.42 14.35
CA ILE A 61 2.87 2.57 14.03
C ILE A 61 4.18 2.12 13.34
N ALA A 62 4.82 1.06 13.84
CA ALA A 62 6.04 0.53 13.22
C ALA A 62 5.75 -0.06 11.82
N PHE A 63 4.69 -0.85 11.70
CA PHE A 63 4.24 -1.40 10.42
C PHE A 63 3.91 -0.29 9.41
N PHE A 64 3.18 0.75 9.83
CA PHE A 64 2.75 1.86 9.00
C PHE A 64 3.94 2.68 8.48
N ALA A 65 4.94 2.93 9.34
CA ALA A 65 6.18 3.57 8.91
C ALA A 65 6.86 2.77 7.80
N ASP A 66 7.00 1.45 7.95
CA ASP A 66 7.60 0.59 6.93
C ASP A 66 6.70 0.48 5.67
N LEU A 67 5.38 0.52 5.82
CA LEU A 67 4.42 0.52 4.72
C LEU A 67 4.56 1.76 3.84
N LEU A 68 4.76 2.95 4.42
CA LEU A 68 5.02 4.18 3.66
C LEU A 68 6.26 4.07 2.77
N LEU A 69 7.36 3.51 3.32
CA LEU A 69 8.57 3.24 2.54
C LEU A 69 8.32 2.20 1.45
N PHE A 70 7.56 1.15 1.76
CA PHE A 70 7.20 0.12 0.79
C PHE A 70 6.44 0.72 -0.39
N LEU A 71 5.39 1.51 -0.15
CA LEU A 71 4.56 2.10 -1.21
C LEU A 71 5.36 3.02 -2.13
N GLU A 72 6.18 3.93 -1.59
CA GLU A 72 7.05 4.74 -2.44
C GLU A 72 8.04 3.88 -3.25
N ALA A 73 8.60 2.84 -2.65
CA ALA A 73 9.50 1.95 -3.36
C ALA A 73 8.79 1.22 -4.51
N THR A 74 7.56 0.73 -4.29
CA THR A 74 6.78 0.08 -5.36
C THR A 74 6.48 1.03 -6.51
N TYR A 75 6.14 2.29 -6.22
CA TYR A 75 5.92 3.30 -7.25
C TYR A 75 7.19 3.59 -8.04
N VAL A 76 8.32 3.83 -7.37
CA VAL A 76 9.62 4.07 -8.05
C VAL A 76 10.03 2.84 -8.87
N TYR A 77 9.78 1.64 -8.36
CA TYR A 77 10.04 0.40 -9.09
C TYR A 77 9.23 0.33 -10.39
N ALA A 78 7.92 0.58 -10.33
CA ALA A 78 7.04 0.59 -11.49
C ALA A 78 7.50 1.60 -12.56
N ARG A 79 7.76 2.85 -12.17
CA ARG A 79 8.19 3.91 -13.12
C ARG A 79 9.55 3.65 -13.76
N LYS A 80 10.45 2.97 -13.05
CA LYS A 80 11.74 2.53 -13.61
C LYS A 80 11.56 1.45 -14.68
N MET A 81 10.55 0.58 -14.56
CA MET A 81 10.24 -0.39 -15.60
C MET A 81 9.75 0.29 -16.87
N GLU A 82 8.98 1.37 -16.73
CA GLU A 82 8.48 2.19 -17.84
C GLU A 82 9.54 3.11 -18.47
N SER A 83 10.77 3.12 -17.95
CA SER A 83 11.88 3.98 -18.43
C SER A 83 11.61 5.48 -18.35
N GLU A 84 10.75 5.95 -17.45
CA GLU A 84 10.50 7.38 -17.31
C GLU A 84 11.48 8.07 -16.37
N GLU A 85 11.94 9.25 -16.79
CA GLU A 85 13.08 9.95 -16.17
C GLU A 85 12.73 10.64 -14.84
N SER A 86 11.45 10.90 -14.53
CA SER A 86 11.07 11.53 -13.27
C SER A 86 9.72 11.04 -12.75
N PRO A 87 9.64 10.60 -11.49
CA PRO A 87 8.36 10.46 -10.82
C PRO A 87 7.70 11.86 -10.75
N GLY A 88 6.45 11.97 -11.20
CA GLY A 88 5.64 13.20 -11.07
C GLY A 88 5.24 13.52 -9.63
N TYR A 89 5.82 12.80 -8.66
CA TYR A 89 5.54 12.83 -7.23
C TYR A 89 6.87 12.96 -6.46
N LEU A 90 6.87 13.82 -5.44
CA LEU A 90 8.04 14.02 -4.59
C LEU A 90 8.24 12.82 -3.67
N ILE A 91 9.34 12.08 -3.86
CA ILE A 91 9.70 10.93 -3.02
C ILE A 91 10.32 11.40 -1.69
N GLN A 92 9.63 11.15 -0.57
CA GLN A 92 9.90 11.67 0.76
C GLN A 92 10.56 10.68 1.72
N TYR A 93 10.15 9.41 1.70
CA TYR A 93 10.51 8.40 2.71
C TYR A 93 11.70 7.53 2.29
N LEU A 94 11.95 7.36 0.98
CA LEU A 94 13.09 6.59 0.51
C LEU A 94 14.44 7.29 0.74
N SER A 95 15.41 6.51 1.25
CA SER A 95 16.82 6.89 1.24
C SER A 95 17.36 6.95 -0.18
N LYS A 96 18.51 7.60 -0.38
CA LYS A 96 19.17 7.64 -1.70
C LYS A 96 19.40 6.22 -2.25
N ASP A 97 19.91 5.32 -1.43
CA ASP A 97 20.18 3.93 -1.83
C ASP A 97 18.91 3.18 -2.26
N HIS A 98 17.77 3.44 -1.62
CA HIS A 98 16.48 2.85 -2.03
C HIS A 98 15.89 3.54 -3.26
N LYS A 99 16.20 4.81 -3.52
CA LYS A 99 15.82 5.47 -4.78
C LYS A 99 16.59 4.87 -5.96
N ASP A 100 17.87 4.56 -5.76
CA ASP A 100 18.72 3.93 -6.78
C ASP A 100 18.31 2.47 -7.01
N ASP A 101 17.92 1.74 -5.96
CA ASP A 101 17.50 0.35 -6.04
C ASP A 101 16.26 0.06 -5.15
N PRO A 102 15.03 0.36 -5.63
CA PRO A 102 13.81 0.26 -4.83
C PRO A 102 13.47 -1.17 -4.40
N ILE A 103 13.94 -2.20 -5.12
CA ILE A 103 13.68 -3.59 -4.76
C ILE A 103 14.28 -3.95 -3.39
N LYS A 104 15.32 -3.25 -2.93
CA LYS A 104 15.91 -3.45 -1.60
C LYS A 104 14.92 -3.11 -0.49
N ALA A 105 14.23 -1.98 -0.62
CA ALA A 105 13.21 -1.56 0.35
C ALA A 105 12.02 -2.52 0.35
N ILE A 106 11.59 -2.93 -0.86
CA ILE A 106 10.48 -3.89 -1.03
C ILE A 106 10.82 -5.24 -0.41
N LYS A 107 11.98 -5.81 -0.72
CA LYS A 107 12.45 -7.05 -0.10
C LYS A 107 12.55 -6.94 1.41
N ARG A 108 13.05 -5.82 1.93
CA ARG A 108 13.13 -5.60 3.38
C ARG A 108 11.74 -5.65 4.02
N PHE A 109 10.74 -5.02 3.42
CA PHE A 109 9.36 -5.08 3.90
C PHE A 109 8.82 -6.51 3.89
N CYS A 110 8.88 -7.20 2.75
CA CYS A 110 8.37 -8.58 2.60
C CYS A 110 9.11 -9.60 3.46
N ASN A 111 10.38 -9.35 3.83
CA ASN A 111 11.13 -10.21 4.75
C ASN A 111 10.80 -9.94 6.22
N ASN A 112 10.49 -8.69 6.57
CA ASN A 112 10.20 -8.29 7.95
C ASN A 112 8.78 -8.66 8.39
N TYR A 113 7.84 -8.66 7.45
CA TYR A 113 6.45 -8.96 7.70
C TYR A 113 6.07 -10.21 6.90
N PRO A 114 5.52 -11.27 7.52
CA PRO A 114 4.94 -12.37 6.75
C PRO A 114 3.73 -11.91 5.96
N HIS A 115 3.52 -12.47 4.77
CA HIS A 115 2.38 -12.13 3.90
C HIS A 115 1.03 -12.15 4.64
N SER A 116 0.75 -13.24 5.37
CA SER A 116 -0.48 -13.38 6.16
C SER A 116 -0.66 -12.30 7.23
N TYR A 117 0.44 -11.80 7.80
CA TYR A 117 0.40 -10.69 8.74
C TYR A 117 -0.01 -9.40 8.03
N VAL A 118 0.60 -9.10 6.88
CA VAL A 118 0.32 -7.88 6.11
C VAL A 118 -1.14 -7.84 5.66
N THR A 119 -1.67 -8.92 5.11
CA THR A 119 -3.07 -8.98 4.65
C THR A 119 -4.06 -8.74 5.80
N VAL A 120 -3.82 -9.35 6.97
CA VAL A 120 -4.66 -9.17 8.15
C VAL A 120 -4.53 -7.76 8.73
N GLU A 121 -3.33 -7.20 8.80
CA GLU A 121 -3.09 -5.85 9.30
C GLU A 121 -3.73 -4.79 8.39
N LEU A 122 -3.63 -4.94 7.06
CA LEU A 122 -4.32 -4.08 6.10
C LEU A 122 -5.84 -4.17 6.20
N TRP A 123 -6.39 -5.34 6.52
CA TRP A 123 -7.82 -5.51 6.78
C TRP A 123 -8.27 -4.78 8.04
N PHE A 124 -7.55 -4.95 9.16
CA PHE A 124 -7.85 -4.21 10.39
C PHE A 124 -7.69 -2.70 10.21
N PHE A 125 -6.71 -2.29 9.42
CA PHE A 125 -6.51 -0.90 9.08
C PHE A 125 -7.71 -0.33 8.33
N TYR A 126 -8.15 -1.01 7.27
CA TYR A 126 -9.35 -0.67 6.51
C TYR A 126 -10.60 -0.61 7.40
N GLN A 127 -10.85 -1.61 8.23
CA GLN A 127 -12.00 -1.61 9.16
C GLN A 127 -11.94 -0.45 10.15
N GLY A 128 -10.74 -0.14 10.67
CA GLY A 128 -10.53 0.98 11.58
C GLY A 128 -10.97 2.31 10.98
N VAL A 129 -10.75 2.49 9.67
CA VAL A 129 -11.15 3.68 8.89
C VAL A 129 -12.63 3.63 8.53
N GLN A 130 -13.10 2.52 7.96
CA GLN A 130 -14.45 2.37 7.44
C GLN A 130 -15.54 2.64 8.49
N PHE A 131 -15.28 2.23 9.73
CA PHE A 131 -16.22 2.38 10.85
C PHE A 131 -15.89 3.56 11.75
N TYR A 132 -15.02 4.48 11.32
CA TYR A 132 -14.68 5.66 12.10
C TYR A 132 -15.83 6.68 12.10
N GLU A 133 -16.36 7.00 13.29
CA GLU A 133 -17.46 7.95 13.48
C GLU A 133 -17.02 9.31 14.05
N GLY A 134 -15.71 9.62 14.03
CA GLY A 134 -15.18 10.87 14.60
C GLY A 134 -15.20 12.07 13.64
N PRO A 135 -14.55 13.19 13.98
CA PRO A 135 -14.62 14.44 13.19
C PRO A 135 -13.85 14.41 11.87
N LEU A 136 -12.98 13.41 11.66
CA LEU A 136 -12.25 13.17 10.43
C LEU A 136 -13.12 12.41 9.40
N THR A 137 -14.30 12.97 9.06
CA THR A 137 -15.27 12.35 8.14
C THR A 137 -15.29 13.04 6.76
N GLY A 138 -15.63 12.26 5.73
CA GLY A 138 -15.63 12.65 4.33
C GLY A 138 -16.12 11.51 3.43
N GLU A 139 -16.36 11.80 2.15
CA GLU A 139 -16.58 10.77 1.14
C GLU A 139 -15.23 10.17 0.77
N TYR A 140 -14.93 8.99 1.30
CA TYR A 140 -13.66 8.30 1.08
C TYR A 140 -13.86 7.05 0.24
N GLU A 141 -13.02 6.88 -0.78
CA GLU A 141 -12.96 5.66 -1.60
C GLU A 141 -12.18 4.55 -0.87
N THR A 142 -12.62 4.22 0.35
CA THR A 142 -11.91 3.31 1.25
C THR A 142 -11.71 1.92 0.67
N SER A 143 -12.67 1.43 -0.10
CA SER A 143 -12.57 0.13 -0.75
C SER A 143 -11.52 0.13 -1.86
N GLU A 144 -11.39 1.21 -2.61
CA GLU A 144 -10.45 1.28 -3.74
C GLU A 144 -9.01 1.37 -3.24
N VAL A 145 -8.74 2.27 -2.29
CA VAL A 145 -7.40 2.37 -1.69
C VAL A 145 -7.03 1.08 -0.95
N HIS A 146 -7.96 0.40 -0.29
CA HIS A 146 -7.68 -0.92 0.29
C HIS A 146 -7.29 -1.96 -0.78
N LEU A 147 -8.03 -2.02 -1.90
CA LEU A 147 -7.73 -2.91 -3.01
C LEU A 147 -6.39 -2.57 -3.68
N HIS A 148 -6.02 -1.30 -3.79
CA HIS A 148 -4.71 -0.86 -4.25
C HIS A 148 -3.59 -1.42 -3.38
N LEU A 149 -3.68 -1.21 -2.06
CA LEU A 149 -2.68 -1.69 -1.10
C LEU A 149 -2.54 -3.21 -1.18
N LEU A 150 -3.67 -3.94 -1.26
CA LEU A 150 -3.65 -5.39 -1.43
C LEU A 150 -2.99 -5.79 -2.75
N THR A 151 -3.36 -5.17 -3.87
CA THR A 151 -2.77 -5.48 -5.19
C THR A 151 -1.25 -5.34 -5.15
N LEU A 152 -0.74 -4.23 -4.63
CA LEU A 152 0.71 -4.00 -4.54
C LEU A 152 1.41 -5.03 -3.64
N VAL A 153 0.82 -5.33 -2.48
CA VAL A 153 1.35 -6.33 -1.55
C VAL A 153 1.41 -7.70 -2.22
N GLU A 154 0.29 -8.18 -2.74
CA GLU A 154 0.18 -9.49 -3.39
C GLU A 154 1.14 -9.62 -4.58
N SER A 155 1.20 -8.59 -5.44
CA SER A 155 2.15 -8.53 -6.55
C SER A 155 3.58 -8.76 -6.09
N PHE A 156 4.03 -8.04 -5.05
CA PHE A 156 5.43 -8.13 -4.64
C PHE A 156 5.77 -9.39 -3.85
N TYR A 157 4.84 -9.98 -3.09
CA TYR A 157 5.08 -11.32 -2.53
C TYR A 157 5.28 -12.35 -3.65
N GLN A 158 4.43 -12.33 -4.68
CA GLN A 158 4.57 -13.25 -5.82
C GLN A 158 5.84 -13.01 -6.63
N ILE A 159 6.18 -11.75 -6.95
CA ILE A 159 7.40 -11.39 -7.68
C ILE A 159 8.67 -11.85 -6.94
N LEU A 160 8.64 -11.83 -5.60
CA LEU A 160 9.79 -12.23 -4.78
C LEU A 160 9.85 -13.74 -4.52
N GLU A 161 8.71 -14.43 -4.47
CA GLU A 161 8.64 -15.90 -4.33
C GLU A 161 8.92 -16.65 -5.63
N ALA A 162 8.72 -16.02 -6.79
CA ALA A 162 8.98 -16.61 -8.11
C ALA A 162 10.49 -16.75 -8.46
N LYS A 163 11.40 -16.58 -7.50
CA LYS A 163 12.86 -16.66 -7.66
C LYS A 163 13.47 -17.75 -6.81
#